data_AF-A0A0R3JSM7-F1
#
_entry.id   AF-A0A0R3JSM7-F1
#
_cell.length_a   1.000
_cell.length_b   1.000
_cell.length_c   1.000
_cell.angle_alpha   90.00
_cell.angle_beta   90.00
_cell.angle_gamma   90.00
#
_symmetry.space_group_name_H-M   'P 1'
#
loop_
_entity.id
_entity.type
_entity.pdbx_description
1 polymer ?
#
loop_
_entity_poly.entity_id
_entity_poly.type
_entity_poly.pdbx_seq_one_letter_code
_entity_poly.pdbx_strand_id
1 'polypeptide(L)' 'MFYINEFESAFKEKILKKDLLIKIIDEISNIMKKFNGSEELLIIINENLNELFISMKEQDYMKFLDILKYELLPLIDSSF' A
#
# COMPACT_ATOMS: atom_id res chain seq x y z
N MET A 1 10.84 1.08 0.04
CA MET A 1 10.50 2.53 -0.01
C MET A 1 10.69 3.20 -1.39
N PHE A 2 11.39 2.60 -2.37
CA PHE A 2 11.69 3.26 -3.66
C PHE A 2 10.51 3.32 -4.65
N TYR A 3 9.55 2.38 -4.63
CA TYR A 3 8.49 2.29 -5.66
C TYR A 3 7.26 3.20 -5.41
N ILE A 4 6.99 3.57 -4.16
CA ILE A 4 5.87 4.46 -3.81
C ILE A 4 6.11 5.88 -4.32
N ASN A 5 7.36 6.37 -4.25
CA ASN A 5 7.75 7.67 -4.78
C ASN A 5 7.72 7.70 -6.32
N GLU A 6 8.09 6.59 -6.98
CA GLU A 6 7.90 6.42 -8.42
C GLU A 6 6.41 6.40 -8.81
N PHE A 7 5.56 5.72 -8.03
CA PHE A 7 4.12 5.69 -8.27
C PHE A 7 3.46 7.07 -8.13
N GLU A 8 3.84 7.83 -7.10
CA GLU A 8 3.35 9.21 -6.92
C GLU A 8 3.78 10.12 -8.07
N SER A 9 5.03 9.99 -8.53
CA SER A 9 5.54 10.77 -9.67
C SER A 9 4.81 10.38 -10.97
N ALA A 10 4.61 9.09 -11.20
CA ALA A 10 3.88 8.55 -12.34
C ALA A 10 2.39 8.96 -12.35
N PHE A 11 1.76 9.06 -11.17
CA PHE A 11 0.40 9.58 -11.02
C PHE A 11 0.32 11.08 -11.36
N LYS A 12 1.26 11.90 -10.86
CA LYS A 12 1.36 13.33 -11.21
C LYS A 12 1.52 13.54 -12.71
N GLU A 13 2.23 12.63 -13.39
CA GLU A 13 2.41 12.64 -14.85
C GLU A 13 1.28 11.94 -15.64
N LYS A 14 0.25 11.38 -14.96
CA LYS A 14 -0.85 10.58 -15.55
C LYS A 14 -0.40 9.33 -16.33
N ILE A 15 0.81 8.81 -16.09
CA ILE A 15 1.33 7.60 -16.74
C ILE A 15 1.39 6.49 -15.71
N LEU A 16 0.22 6.00 -15.28
CA LEU A 16 0.16 4.93 -14.30
C LEU A 16 0.43 3.58 -14.98
N LYS A 17 1.63 3.02 -14.76
CA LYS A 17 1.97 1.68 -15.27
C LYS A 17 1.44 0.63 -14.31
N LYS A 18 0.63 -0.32 -14.80
CA LYS A 18 0.11 -1.44 -13.99
C LYS A 18 1.21 -2.25 -13.29
N ASP A 19 2.40 -2.31 -13.89
CA ASP A 19 3.56 -2.97 -13.30
C ASP A 19 4.01 -2.36 -11.97
N LEU A 20 3.80 -1.06 -11.76
CA LEU A 20 4.14 -0.38 -10.50
C LEU A 20 3.18 -0.76 -9.37
N LEU A 21 1.89 -0.93 -9.66
CA LEU A 21 0.91 -1.44 -8.69
C LEU A 21 1.27 -2.85 -8.21
N ILE A 22 1.64 -3.72 -9.15
CA ILE A 22 2.05 -5.09 -8.83
C ILE A 22 3.28 -5.09 -7.92
N LYS A 23 4.29 -4.26 -8.22
CA LYS A 23 5.49 -4.11 -7.38
C LYS A 23 5.18 -3.63 -5.97
N ILE A 24 4.25 -2.68 -5.82
CA ILE A 24 3.81 -2.18 -4.52
C ILE A 24 3.16 -3.31 -3.71
N ILE A 25 2.27 -4.09 -4.33
CA ILE A 25 1.59 -5.22 -3.66
C ILE A 25 2.59 -6.32 -3.27
N ASP A 26 3.58 -6.61 -4.11
CA ASP A 26 4.65 -7.55 -3.80
C ASP A 26 5.52 -7.07 -2.62
N GLU A 27 5.83 -5.77 -2.57
CA GLU A 27 6.60 -5.18 -1.47
C GLU A 27 5.82 -5.30 -0.16
N ILE A 28 4.54 -4.91 -0.14
CA ILE A 28 3.64 -5.08 1.01
C ILE A 28 3.57 -6.54 1.45
N SER A 29 3.35 -7.47 0.51
CA SER A 29 3.28 -8.91 0.81
C SER A 29 4.56 -9.43 1.45
N ASN A 30 5.72 -8.97 0.96
CA ASN A 30 7.01 -9.36 1.53
C ASN A 30 7.24 -8.79 2.93
N ILE A 31 6.76 -7.58 3.19
CA ILE A 31 6.84 -7.00 4.54
C ILE A 31 5.89 -7.76 5.48
N MET A 32 4.66 -8.03 5.06
CA MET A 32 3.68 -8.79 5.86
C MET A 32 4.15 -10.21 6.24
N LYS A 33 4.93 -10.88 5.39
CA LYS A 33 5.53 -12.19 5.73
C LYS A 33 6.48 -12.15 6.93
N LYS A 34 7.05 -10.99 7.23
CA LYS A 34 7.99 -10.78 8.35
C LYS A 34 7.35 -10.06 9.53
N PHE A 35 6.08 -9.71 9.41
CA PHE A 35 5.34 -8.97 10.41
C PHE A 35 5.18 -9.80 11.69
N ASN A 36 5.46 -9.20 12.85
CA ASN A 36 5.38 -9.86 14.15
C ASN A 36 4.59 -9.02 15.18
N GLY A 37 3.61 -8.25 14.70
CA GLY A 37 2.71 -7.45 15.54
C GLY A 37 1.56 -8.26 16.16
N SER A 38 0.73 -7.58 16.96
CA SER A 38 -0.43 -8.21 17.61
C SER A 38 -1.52 -8.59 16.60
N GLU A 39 -2.39 -9.52 17.00
CA GLU A 39 -3.57 -9.92 16.21
C GLU A 39 -4.49 -8.73 15.91
N GLU A 40 -4.61 -7.80 16.86
CA GLU A 40 -5.39 -6.56 16.70
C GLU A 40 -4.81 -5.66 15.62
N LEU A 41 -3.48 -5.54 15.53
CA LEU A 41 -2.82 -4.76 14.49
C LEU A 41 -2.94 -5.44 13.11
N LEU A 42 -2.92 -6.77 13.08
CA LEU A 42 -3.17 -7.58 11.88
C LEU A 42 -4.58 -7.36 11.30
N ILE A 43 -5.59 -7.22 12.16
CA ILE A 43 -6.96 -6.91 11.75
C ILE A 43 -7.00 -5.53 11.07
N ILE A 44 -6.43 -4.50 11.70
CA ILE A 44 -6.40 -3.14 11.15
C ILE A 44 -5.66 -3.10 9.81
N ILE A 45 -4.52 -3.78 9.71
CA ILE A 45 -3.76 -3.86 8.45
C ILE A 45 -4.60 -4.54 7.36
N ASN A 46 -5.32 -5.62 7.67
CA ASN A 46 -6.19 -6.28 6.71
C ASN A 46 -7.35 -5.40 6.23
N GLU A 47 -7.94 -4.60 7.11
CA GLU A 47 -8.97 -3.63 6.75
C GLU A 47 -8.43 -2.59 5.77
N ASN A 48 -7.26 -2.01 6.06
CA ASN A 48 -6.62 -1.04 5.18
C ASN A 48 -6.19 -1.65 3.84
N LEU A 49 -5.75 -2.92 3.82
CA LEU A 49 -5.46 -3.63 2.56
C LEU A 49 -6.73 -3.79 1.71
N ASN A 50 -7.85 -4.15 2.32
CA ASN A 50 -9.12 -4.25 1.62
C ASN A 50 -9.53 -2.91 0.99
N GLU A 51 -9.44 -1.81 1.74
CA GLU A 51 -9.72 -0.47 1.20
C GLU A 51 -8.76 -0.08 0.06
N LEU A 52 -7.48 -0.46 0.17
CA LEU A 52 -6.49 -0.25 -0.87
C LEU A 52 -6.83 -1.05 -2.14
N PHE A 53 -7.32 -2.28 -2.03
CA PHE A 53 -7.79 -3.06 -3.17
C PHE A 53 -9.06 -2.48 -3.81
N ILE A 54 -10.00 -1.98 -3.00
CA ILE A 54 -11.23 -1.34 -3.48
C ILE A 54 -10.87 -0.08 -4.28
N SER A 55 -10.07 0.82 -3.71
CA SER A 55 -9.64 2.05 -4.39
C SER A 55 -8.88 1.77 -5.69
N MET A 56 -8.03 0.74 -5.72
CA MET A 56 -7.38 0.29 -6.95
C MET A 56 -8.40 -0.17 -8.02
N LYS A 57 -9.41 -0.96 -7.63
CA LYS A 57 -10.47 -1.46 -8.54
C LYS A 57 -11.33 -0.33 -9.09
N GLU A 58 -11.61 0.67 -8.26
CA GLU A 58 -12.38 1.88 -8.62
C GLU A 58 -11.55 2.89 -9.41
N GLN A 59 -10.24 2.65 -9.55
CA GLN A 59 -9.27 3.58 -10.16
C GLN A 59 -9.17 4.91 -9.42
N ASP A 60 -9.53 4.92 -8.13
CA ASP A 60 -9.31 6.05 -7.23
C ASP A 60 -7.88 6.00 -6.68
N TYR A 61 -6.93 6.41 -7.51
CA TYR A 61 -5.51 6.33 -7.19
C TYR A 61 -5.07 7.36 -6.14
N MET A 62 -5.86 8.41 -5.88
CA MET A 62 -5.60 9.32 -4.76
C MET A 62 -5.92 8.63 -3.45
N LYS A 63 -7.10 8.02 -3.33
CA LYS A 63 -7.46 7.22 -2.14
C LYS A 63 -6.48 6.06 -1.94
N PHE A 64 -6.08 5.38 -3.01
CA PHE A 64 -5.05 4.34 -2.96
C PHE A 64 -3.75 4.84 -2.35
N LEU A 65 -3.25 5.99 -2.81
CA LEU A 65 -2.01 6.59 -2.33
C LEU A 65 -2.10 7.01 -0.86
N ASP A 66 -3.23 7.59 -0.46
CA ASP A 66 -3.45 8.05 0.91
C ASP A 66 -3.45 6.87 1.89
N ILE A 67 -4.22 5.82 1.59
CA ILE A 67 -4.25 4.60 2.41
C ILE A 67 -2.85 3.99 2.49
N LEU A 68 -2.17 3.85 1.35
CA LEU A 68 -0.85 3.25 1.31
C LEU A 68 0.15 4.02 2.18
N LYS A 69 0.23 5.35 2.03
CA LYS A 69 1.25 6.18 2.68
C LYS A 69 0.97 6.46 4.14
N TYR A 70 -0.27 6.76 4.48
CA TYR A 70 -0.61 7.33 5.78
C TYR A 70 -1.26 6.32 6.72
N GLU A 71 -1.79 5.21 6.19
CA GLU A 71 -2.47 4.20 6.99
C GLU A 71 -1.67 2.90 7.01
N LEU A 72 -1.34 2.33 5.85
CA LEU A 72 -0.70 1.01 5.75
C LEU A 72 0.78 1.02 6.14
N LEU A 73 1.61 1.85 5.48
CA LEU A 73 3.05 1.85 5.74
C LEU A 73 3.41 2.19 7.20
N PRO A 74 2.81 3.19 7.85
CA PRO A 74 3.14 3.50 9.25
C PRO A 74 2.81 2.36 10.21
N LEU A 75 1.70 1.65 9.97
CA LEU A 75 1.33 0.47 10.77
C LEU A 75 2.32 -0.67 10.58
N ILE A 76 2.72 -0.90 9.33
CA ILE A 76 3.70 -1.93 9.00
C ILE A 76 5.07 -1.60 9.60
N ASP A 77 5.57 -0.36 9.44
CA ASP A 77 6.87 0.07 9.97
C ASP A 77 6.92 0.10 11.51
N SER A 78 5.79 0.40 12.18
CA SER A 78 5.72 0.38 13.66
C SER A 78 5.78 -1.03 14.26
N SER A 79 5.79 -2.06 13.42
CA SER A 79 5.75 -3.48 13.82
C SER A 79 7.06 -4.23 13.66
N PHE A 80 8.15 -3.51 13.33
CA PHE A 80 9.51 -4.03 13.19
C PHE A 80 10.47 -3.49 14.24
#